data_AF-A0A2V9MPV5-F1
#
_entry.id   AF-A0A2V9MPV5-F1
#
_cell.length_a   1.000
_cell.length_b   1.000
_cell.length_c   1.000
_cell.angle_alpha   90.00
_cell.angle_beta   90.00
_cell.angle_gamma   90.00
#
_symmetry.space_group_name_H-M   'P 1'
#
loop_
_entity.id
_entity.type
_entity.pdbx_description
1 polymer ?
#
loop_
_entity_poly.entity_id
_entity_poly.type
_entity_poly.pdbx_seq_one_letter_code
_entity_poly.pdbx_strand_id
1 'polypeptide(L)'
;MASQTVPQTDKAVPKDVMNLIQTSEIKMAEGRYPSQIVLREVKPGTFATHIKVLPPDADPYFILGRYFFRLEEAEADFHKRIKELEGPQNRK
;
A
#
# COMPACT_ATOMS: atom_id res chain seq x y z
N MET A 1 13.76 35.87 42.28
CA MET A 1 12.67 34.91 42.58
C MET A 1 12.26 34.25 41.27
N ALA A 2 11.88 32.97 41.34
CA ALA A 2 11.98 31.94 40.30
C ALA A 2 11.45 32.27 38.89
N SER A 3 12.32 32.10 37.87
CA SER A 3 11.91 31.78 36.50
C SER A 3 11.65 30.27 36.43
N GLN A 4 10.40 29.89 36.20
CA GLN A 4 10.04 28.49 35.97
C GLN A 4 10.49 28.09 34.57
N THR A 5 11.50 27.25 34.50
CA THR A 5 11.89 26.52 33.29
C THR A 5 10.78 25.52 32.99
N VAL A 6 9.95 25.81 31.98
CA VAL A 6 9.08 24.80 31.39
C VAL A 6 9.96 23.68 30.81
N PRO A 7 9.73 22.40 31.13
CA PRO A 7 10.41 21.33 30.42
C PRO A 7 9.92 21.39 28.97
N GLN A 8 10.82 21.72 28.04
CA GLN A 8 10.67 21.35 26.64
C GLN A 8 10.51 19.84 26.64
N THR A 9 9.26 19.41 26.60
CA THR A 9 8.94 18.03 26.28
C THR A 9 9.34 17.93 24.82
N ASP A 10 10.52 17.35 24.61
CA ASP A 10 10.93 16.78 23.35
C ASP A 10 9.78 15.86 22.94
N LYS A 11 8.82 16.41 22.19
CA LYS A 11 7.81 15.63 21.53
C LYS A 11 8.60 14.88 20.48
N ALA A 12 9.20 13.76 20.91
CA ALA A 12 9.61 12.69 20.03
C ALA A 12 8.40 12.48 19.13
N VAL A 13 8.52 12.96 17.89
CA VAL A 13 7.60 12.63 16.82
C VAL A 13 7.52 11.12 16.92
N PRO A 14 6.33 10.54 17.21
CA PRO A 14 6.27 9.11 17.33
C PRO A 14 6.84 8.59 16.01
N LYS A 15 7.85 7.71 16.10
CA LYS A 15 8.31 6.87 14.99
C LYS A 15 7.20 5.88 14.61
N ASP A 16 5.95 6.33 14.65
CA ASP A 16 4.77 5.63 14.25
C ASP A 16 4.80 5.58 12.74
N VAL A 17 5.34 4.45 12.29
CA VAL A 17 4.95 3.79 11.06
C VAL A 17 5.06 4.70 9.85
N MET A 18 6.30 4.91 9.39
CA MET A 18 6.53 5.13 7.96
C MET A 18 5.99 3.91 7.22
N ASN A 19 4.68 3.89 6.95
CA ASN A 19 4.07 3.05 5.92
C ASN A 19 4.54 3.61 4.59
N LEU A 20 5.80 3.39 4.25
CA LEU A 20 6.37 3.89 3.02
C LEU A 20 5.73 3.10 1.89
N ILE A 21 4.87 3.76 1.12
CA ILE A 21 4.43 3.23 -0.17
C ILE A 21 5.69 3.18 -1.04
N GLN A 22 6.12 1.97 -1.37
CA GLN A 22 7.25 1.75 -2.24
C GLN A 22 6.83 2.00 -3.69
N THR A 23 5.67 1.47 -4.08
CA THR A 23 5.10 1.70 -5.41
C THR A 23 3.59 1.44 -5.41
N SER A 24 2.90 2.04 -6.37
CA SER A 24 1.48 1.75 -6.62
C SER A 24 1.12 1.97 -8.08
N GLU A 25 0.20 1.17 -8.60
CA GLU A 25 -0.33 1.30 -9.96
C GLU A 25 -1.85 1.18 -9.97
N ILE A 26 -2.51 1.91 -10.86
CA ILE A 26 -3.94 1.77 -11.13
C ILE A 26 -4.10 1.03 -12.46
N LYS A 27 -4.93 -0.01 -12.45
CA LYS A 27 -5.27 -0.78 -13.64
C LYS A 27 -6.77 -0.73 -13.88
N MET A 28 -7.13 -0.63 -15.15
CA MET A 28 -8.49 -0.69 -15.65
C MET A 28 -8.56 -1.83 -16.64
N ALA A 29 -9.57 -2.69 -16.49
CA ALA A 29 -9.83 -3.79 -17.40
C ALA A 29 -11.32 -3.79 -17.76
N GLU A 30 -11.63 -4.21 -18.99
CA GLU A 30 -13.01 -4.29 -19.48
C GLU A 30 -13.85 -5.19 -18.55
N GLY A 31 -15.05 -4.72 -18.18
CA GLY A 31 -15.94 -5.44 -17.27
C GLY A 31 -15.50 -5.49 -15.80
N ARG A 32 -14.51 -4.70 -15.37
CA ARG A 32 -14.05 -4.60 -13.98
C ARG A 32 -13.99 -3.15 -13.51
N TYR A 33 -14.15 -2.94 -12.20
CA TYR A 33 -13.88 -1.63 -11.61
C TYR A 33 -12.37 -1.32 -11.61
N PRO A 34 -11.99 -0.03 -11.75
CA PRO A 34 -10.61 0.39 -11.56
C PRO A 34 -10.06 -0.14 -10.23
N SER A 35 -8.83 -0.65 -10.29
CA SER A 35 -8.19 -1.27 -9.12
C SER A 35 -6.78 -0.71 -8.97
N GLN A 36 -6.47 -0.20 -7.78
CA GLN A 36 -5.14 0.23 -7.39
C GLN A 36 -4.44 -0.92 -6.68
N ILE A 37 -3.26 -1.30 -7.14
CA ILE A 37 -2.35 -2.16 -6.40
C ILE A 37 -1.30 -1.31 -5.70
N VAL A 38 -0.96 -1.67 -4.46
CA VAL A 38 0.01 -0.96 -3.63
C VAL A 38 1.00 -1.96 -3.06
N LEU A 39 2.30 -1.68 -3.20
CA LEU A 39 3.36 -2.30 -2.43
C LEU A 39 3.84 -1.29 -1.38
N ARG A 40 3.85 -1.71 -0.12
CA ARG A 40 4.31 -0.87 0.99
C ARG A 40 5.13 -1.67 1.97
N GLU A 41 6.04 -0.99 2.65
CA GLU A 41 6.65 -1.52 3.87
C GLU A 41 5.71 -1.21 5.05
N VAL A 42 5.26 -2.24 5.77
CA VAL A 42 4.32 -2.09 6.90
C VAL A 42 5.04 -2.00 8.24
N LYS A 43 6.23 -2.60 8.32
CA LYS A 43 7.18 -2.57 9.45
C LYS A 43 8.58 -2.80 8.86
N PRO A 44 9.66 -2.41 9.55
CA PRO A 44 11.02 -2.66 9.09
C PRO A 44 11.22 -4.13 8.63
N GLY A 45 11.56 -4.32 7.37
CA GLY A 45 11.77 -5.64 6.76
C GLY A 45 10.50 -6.48 6.54
N THR A 46 9.31 -5.88 6.66
CA THR A 46 8.03 -6.53 6.36
C THR A 46 7.26 -5.72 5.33
N PHE A 47 6.97 -6.34 4.20
CA PHE A 47 6.31 -5.74 3.05
C PHE A 47 4.92 -6.31 2.87
N ALA A 48 4.04 -5.55 2.24
CA ALA A 48 2.72 -6.01 1.90
C ALA A 48 2.24 -5.49 0.55
N THR A 49 1.59 -6.38 -0.21
CA THR A 49 0.87 -6.06 -1.44
C THR A 49 -0.62 -6.06 -1.17
N HIS A 50 -1.31 -4.97 -1.54
CA HIS A 50 -2.74 -4.79 -1.28
C HIS A 50 -3.42 -4.29 -2.57
N ILE A 51 -4.66 -4.72 -2.80
CA ILE A 51 -5.47 -4.21 -3.92
C ILE A 51 -6.65 -3.44 -3.35
N LYS A 52 -6.83 -2.20 -3.81
CA LYS A 52 -7.97 -1.34 -3.51
C LYS A 52 -8.81 -1.23 -4.78
N VAL A 53 -10.06 -1.68 -4.72
CA VAL A 53 -11.02 -1.53 -5.81
C VAL A 53 -11.75 -0.21 -5.65
N LEU A 54 -11.98 0.49 -6.76
CA LEU A 54 -12.55 1.83 -6.84
C LEU A 54 -13.81 1.84 -7.71
N PRO A 55 -14.98 1.41 -7.19
CA PRO A 55 -16.26 1.56 -7.90
C PRO A 55 -16.63 3.05 -8.04
N PRO A 56 -17.36 3.45 -9.10
CA PRO A 56 -17.76 4.84 -9.32
C PRO A 56 -18.86 5.33 -8.34
N ASP A 57 -19.76 4.44 -7.94
CA ASP A 57 -20.97 4.79 -7.15
C ASP A 57 -21.00 4.11 -5.78
N ALA A 58 -19.87 3.60 -5.30
CA ALA A 58 -19.77 2.92 -4.02
C ALA A 58 -18.42 3.17 -3.35
N ASP A 59 -18.37 2.91 -2.05
CA ASP A 59 -17.13 3.06 -1.30
C ASP A 59 -16.03 2.10 -1.80
N PRO A 60 -14.77 2.55 -1.86
CA PRO A 60 -13.66 1.66 -2.15
C PRO A 60 -13.57 0.51 -1.16
N TYR A 61 -13.27 -0.68 -1.66
CA TYR A 61 -13.04 -1.85 -0.82
C TYR A 61 -11.68 -2.49 -1.11
N PHE A 62 -11.17 -3.22 -0.12
CA PHE A 62 -9.84 -3.82 -0.18
C PHE A 62 -9.94 -5.33 -0.38
N ILE A 63 -9.12 -5.85 -1.29
CA ILE A 63 -8.87 -7.29 -1.39
C ILE A 63 -7.72 -7.62 -0.44
N LEU A 64 -7.89 -8.71 0.30
CA LEU A 64 -6.98 -9.16 1.35
C LEU A 64 -5.52 -9.16 0.85
N GLY A 65 -4.69 -8.36 1.50
CA GLY A 65 -3.28 -8.20 1.13
C GLY A 65 -2.43 -9.39 1.56
N ARG A 66 -1.28 -9.56 0.91
CA ARG A 66 -0.27 -10.56 1.27
C ARG A 66 0.91 -9.89 1.96
N TYR A 67 1.50 -10.57 2.93
CA TYR A 67 2.67 -10.10 3.66
C TYR A 67 3.91 -10.90 3.26
N PHE A 68 5.05 -10.22 3.23
CA PHE A 68 6.33 -10.77 2.83
C PHE A 68 7.42 -10.26 3.77
N PHE A 69 8.45 -11.08 4.00
CA PHE A 69 9.63 -10.71 4.80
C PHE A 69 10.84 -10.36 3.94
N ARG A 70 10.69 -10.44 2.60
CA ARG A 70 11.69 -10.04 1.61
C ARG A 70 11.04 -9.12 0.58
N LEU A 71 11.74 -8.05 0.21
CA LEU A 71 11.25 -7.09 -0.77
C LEU A 71 11.04 -7.74 -2.14
N GLU A 72 11.99 -8.58 -2.57
CA GLU A 72 11.97 -9.26 -3.87
C GLU A 72 10.70 -10.12 -4.07
N GLU A 73 10.25 -10.81 -3.01
CA GLU A 73 9.02 -11.61 -3.03
C GLU A 73 7.78 -10.72 -3.13
N ALA A 74 7.79 -9.59 -2.44
CA ALA A 74 6.70 -8.63 -2.47
C ALA A 74 6.60 -7.93 -3.84
N GLU A 75 7.73 -7.60 -4.47
CA GLU A 75 7.81 -7.08 -5.83
C GLU A 75 7.34 -8.12 -6.84
N ALA A 76 7.74 -9.39 -6.70
CA ALA A 76 7.28 -10.46 -7.58
C ALA A 76 5.74 -10.64 -7.50
N ASP A 77 5.16 -10.60 -6.30
CA ASP A 77 3.70 -10.63 -6.12
C ASP A 77 3.05 -9.37 -6.71
N PHE A 78 3.61 -8.18 -6.49
CA PHE A 78 3.11 -6.92 -7.04
C PHE A 78 2.99 -6.99 -8.58
N HIS A 79 4.05 -7.38 -9.27
CA HIS A 79 4.05 -7.50 -10.74
C HIS A 79 3.12 -8.61 -11.24
N LYS A 80 3.02 -9.72 -10.50
CA LYS A 80 2.07 -10.79 -10.83
C LYS A 80 0.63 -10.28 -10.75
N ARG A 81 0.29 -9.59 -9.68
CA ARG A 81 -1.05 -9.03 -9.45
C ARG A 81 -1.41 -7.94 -10.46
N ILE A 82 -0.44 -7.11 -10.90
CA ILE A 82 -0.65 -6.19 -12.03
C ILE A 82 -1.19 -6.93 -13.25
N LYS A 83 -0.53 -8.02 -13.64
CA LYS A 83 -0.95 -8.83 -14.81
C LYS A 83 -2.32 -9.47 -14.61
N GLU A 84 -2.65 -9.90 -13.39
CA GLU A 84 -3.99 -10.41 -13.06
C GLU A 84 -5.08 -9.33 -13.19
N LEU A 85 -4.75 -8.09 -12.83
CA LEU A 85 -5.66 -6.94 -12.90
C LEU A 85 -5.85 -6.44 -14.34
N GLU A 86 -4.84 -6.56 -15.20
CA GLU A 86 -4.93 -6.27 -16.64
C GLU A 86 -5.94 -7.21 -17.36
N GLY A 87 -6.26 -8.35 -16.74
CA GLY A 87 -7.21 -9.31 -17.29
C GLY A 87 -6.61 -10.21 -18.37
N PRO A 88 -7.38 -11.19 -18.89
CA PRO A 88 -6.92 -11.98 -20.02
C PRO A 88 -6.67 -11.06 -21.22
N GLN A 89 -5.42 -11.02 -21.71
CA GLN A 89 -5.13 -10.39 -22.99
C GLN A 89 -5.93 -11.15 -24.05
N ASN A 90 -6.99 -10.52 -24.52
CA ASN A 90 -7.86 -11.08 -25.55
C ASN A 90 -6.97 -11.37 -26.76
N ARG A 91 -6.63 -12.65 -27.00
CA ARG A 91 -6.05 -13.10 -28.25
C ARG A 91 -7.15 -12.95 -29.30
N LYS A 92 -7.18 -11.81 -29.97
CA LYS A 92 -7.86 -11.67 -31.26
C LYS A 92 -7.11 -12.48 -32.31
#